data_AF-G4YP80-F1
#
_entry.id   AF-G4YP80-F1
#
_cell.length_a   1.000
_cell.length_b   1.000
_cell.length_c   1.000
_cell.angle_alpha   90.00
_cell.angle_beta   90.00
_cell.angle_gamma   90.00
#
_symmetry.space_group_name_H-M   'P 1'
#
loop_
_entity.id
_entity.type
_entity.pdbx_description
1 polymer ?
#
loop_
_entity_poly.entity_id
_entity_poly.type
_entity_poly.pdbx_seq_one_letter_code
_entity_poly.pdbx_strand_id
1 'polypeptide(L)'
;MSGRVIVALFFVALPAVANAAECSTKRCTLACAPGEICVLETVTCIRAPCPPIQTCCVPAEPVCTKKCPKNEKCQIDSADNSQYCLSPCATVRCMSGYTCQVEQVQCIRAPCPPVAVCKPEPVKKGYGLRALNEQE
;
A
#
# COMPACT_ATOMS: atom_id res chain seq x y z
N MET A 1 -26.92 46.95 34.99
CA MET A 1 -27.09 45.58 35.54
C MET A 1 -28.39 45.03 35.00
N SER A 2 -28.41 43.76 34.55
CA SER A 2 -29.41 43.09 33.66
C SER A 2 -29.11 43.28 32.16
N GLY A 3 -29.05 42.25 31.31
CA GLY A 3 -29.30 40.83 31.51
C GLY A 3 -28.82 39.98 30.33
N ARG A 4 -28.10 38.91 30.67
CA ARG A 4 -27.94 37.59 30.02
C ARG A 4 -28.07 37.52 28.48
N VAL A 5 -26.92 37.53 27.80
CA VAL A 5 -26.80 36.94 26.46
C VAL A 5 -26.75 35.41 26.63
N ILE A 6 -27.79 34.72 26.19
CA ILE A 6 -27.85 33.26 26.14
C ILE A 6 -27.02 32.82 24.93
N VAL A 7 -25.79 32.39 25.16
CA VAL A 7 -24.98 31.70 24.15
C VAL A 7 -25.54 30.29 24.03
N ALA A 8 -26.42 30.08 23.05
CA ALA A 8 -26.93 28.76 22.70
C ALA A 8 -25.78 27.92 22.13
N LEU A 9 -25.23 27.04 22.98
CA LEU A 9 -24.27 26.01 22.61
C LEU A 9 -24.92 25.07 21.59
N PHE A 10 -24.61 25.27 20.31
CA PHE A 10 -24.84 24.27 19.27
C PHE A 10 -23.86 23.11 19.48
N PHE A 11 -24.27 22.13 20.28
CA PHE A 11 -23.67 20.80 20.24
C PHE A 11 -24.09 20.13 18.93
N VAL A 12 -23.26 20.31 17.90
CA VAL A 12 -23.38 19.53 16.66
C VAL A 12 -22.87 18.13 16.98
N ALA A 13 -23.79 17.18 17.17
CA ALA A 13 -23.44 15.78 17.31
C ALA A 13 -22.91 15.28 15.95
N LEU A 14 -21.61 14.98 15.88
CA LEU A 14 -21.04 14.32 14.71
C LEU A 14 -21.53 12.85 14.67
N PRO A 15 -21.95 12.34 13.50
CA PRO A 15 -22.26 10.92 13.35
C PRO A 15 -20.99 10.09 13.54
N ALA A 16 -21.10 9.05 14.35
CA ALA A 16 -20.05 8.07 14.58
C ALA A 16 -19.58 7.48 13.25
N VAL A 17 -18.28 7.58 12.99
CA VAL A 17 -17.62 6.99 11.83
C VAL A 17 -17.75 5.47 11.93
N ALA A 18 -18.20 4.84 10.85
CA ALA A 18 -18.25 3.39 10.72
C ALA A 18 -16.83 2.83 10.93
N ASN A 19 -16.66 2.00 11.95
CA ASN A 19 -15.43 1.27 12.16
C ASN A 19 -15.27 0.32 10.97
N ALA A 20 -14.19 0.48 10.20
CA ALA A 20 -13.65 -0.66 9.46
C ALA A 20 -13.38 -1.75 10.51
N ALA A 21 -13.96 -2.94 10.34
CA ALA A 21 -13.75 -4.05 11.25
C ALA A 21 -12.28 -4.50 11.11
N GLU A 22 -11.41 -3.90 11.90
CA GLU A 22 -10.05 -4.39 12.07
C GLU A 22 -10.15 -5.70 12.86
N CYS A 23 -9.70 -6.82 12.28
CA CYS A 23 -9.70 -8.10 13.00
C CYS A 23 -8.69 -8.01 14.18
N SER A 24 -9.13 -7.56 15.35
CA SER A 24 -8.28 -7.34 16.53
C SER A 24 -8.30 -8.54 17.49
N THR A 25 -7.12 -9.02 17.87
CA THR A 25 -6.93 -10.18 18.75
C THR A 25 -7.09 -9.82 20.22
N LYS A 26 -8.29 -9.98 20.79
CA LYS A 26 -8.44 -10.00 22.25
C LYS A 26 -9.32 -11.16 22.73
N ARG A 27 -8.71 -11.99 23.60
CA ARG A 27 -9.28 -13.07 24.44
C ARG A 27 -10.43 -13.84 23.78
N CYS A 28 -10.07 -14.74 22.87
CA CYS A 28 -10.99 -15.69 22.28
C CYS A 28 -10.79 -17.11 22.85
N THR A 29 -11.91 -17.83 22.98
CA THR A 29 -11.97 -19.27 23.26
C THR A 29 -12.44 -20.07 22.04
N LEU A 30 -13.01 -19.40 21.02
CA LEU A 30 -13.41 -19.98 19.75
C LEU A 30 -12.18 -20.32 18.90
N ALA A 31 -12.09 -21.56 18.43
CA ALA A 31 -11.06 -21.97 17.48
C ALA A 31 -11.51 -21.63 16.06
N CYS A 32 -10.76 -20.77 15.37
CA CYS A 32 -11.02 -20.41 13.97
C CYS A 32 -10.15 -21.25 13.02
N ALA A 33 -10.51 -21.26 11.73
CA ALA A 33 -9.74 -21.98 10.71
C ALA A 33 -8.34 -21.33 10.51
N PRO A 34 -7.37 -22.04 9.93
CA PRO A 34 -6.07 -21.45 9.59
C PRO A 34 -6.23 -20.20 8.71
N GLY A 35 -5.64 -19.08 9.12
CA GLY A 35 -5.73 -17.80 8.42
C GLY A 35 -6.87 -16.88 8.88
N GLU A 36 -7.75 -17.36 9.77
CA GLU A 36 -8.78 -16.53 10.41
C GLU A 36 -8.32 -16.01 11.77
N ILE A 37 -8.83 -14.84 12.14
CA ILE A 37 -8.59 -14.20 13.43
C ILE A 37 -9.92 -14.15 14.18
N CYS A 38 -9.92 -14.61 15.42
CA CYS A 38 -11.09 -14.47 16.28
C CYS A 38 -11.16 -13.04 16.84
N VAL A 39 -12.35 -12.44 16.73
CA VAL A 39 -12.68 -11.11 17.24
C VAL A 39 -13.93 -11.13 18.12
N LEU A 40 -14.00 -10.15 19.02
CA LEU A 40 -15.18 -9.92 19.87
C LEU A 40 -16.05 -8.82 19.26
N GLU A 41 -17.26 -9.16 18.84
CA GLU A 41 -18.23 -8.23 18.27
C GLU A 41 -19.21 -7.75 19.35
N THR A 42 -19.30 -6.44 19.53
CA THR A 42 -20.28 -5.82 20.43
C THR A 42 -21.64 -5.80 19.77
N VAL A 43 -22.59 -6.54 20.37
CA VAL A 43 -23.96 -6.63 19.87
C VAL A 43 -24.90 -5.69 20.62
N THR A 44 -25.90 -5.17 19.91
CA THR A 44 -27.04 -4.49 20.53
C THR A 44 -28.06 -5.53 20.96
N CYS A 45 -28.49 -5.45 22.22
CA CYS A 45 -29.46 -6.36 22.78
C CYS A 45 -30.58 -5.61 23.49
N ILE A 46 -31.67 -6.31 23.79
CA ILE A 46 -32.88 -5.71 24.35
C ILE A 46 -32.67 -5.17 25.78
N ARG A 47 -31.75 -5.76 26.57
CA ARG A 47 -31.39 -5.32 27.92
C ARG A 47 -29.89 -5.29 28.11
N ALA A 48 -29.32 -4.12 28.42
CA ALA A 48 -27.90 -3.95 28.73
C ALA A 48 -27.57 -4.34 30.19
N PRO A 49 -26.32 -4.73 30.50
CA PRO A 49 -25.18 -4.90 29.60
C PRO A 49 -25.15 -6.27 28.92
N CYS A 50 -24.72 -6.32 27.65
CA CYS A 50 -24.61 -7.57 26.91
C CYS A 50 -23.16 -8.02 26.72
N PRO A 51 -22.89 -9.33 26.86
CA PRO A 51 -21.58 -9.89 26.59
C PRO A 51 -21.31 -9.81 25.08
N PRO A 52 -20.06 -9.51 24.67
CA PRO A 52 -19.67 -9.56 23.26
C PRO A 52 -19.71 -11.01 22.74
N ILE A 53 -20.01 -11.17 21.45
CA ILE A 53 -19.97 -12.47 20.77
C ILE A 53 -18.59 -12.69 20.15
N GLN A 54 -18.16 -13.94 20.04
CA GLN A 54 -16.92 -14.32 19.37
C GLN A 54 -17.22 -14.70 17.92
N THR A 55 -16.55 -14.04 16.96
CA THR A 55 -16.73 -14.25 15.52
C THR A 55 -15.36 -14.46 14.86
N CYS A 56 -15.27 -15.36 13.87
CA CYS A 56 -14.07 -15.53 13.05
C CYS A 56 -14.09 -14.55 11.86
N CYS A 57 -12.98 -13.86 11.66
CA CYS A 57 -12.80 -12.79 10.69
C CYS A 57 -11.58 -13.10 9.83
N VAL A 58 -11.69 -12.96 8.51
CA VAL A 58 -10.53 -13.02 7.61
C VAL A 58 -9.95 -11.61 7.54
N PRO A 59 -8.69 -11.39 7.98
CA PRO A 59 -8.06 -10.08 7.84
C PRO A 59 -7.99 -9.73 6.36
N ALA A 60 -8.41 -8.51 6.01
CA ALA A 60 -8.24 -8.00 4.66
C ALA A 60 -6.74 -7.96 4.33
N GLU A 61 -6.37 -8.52 3.17
CA GLU A 61 -5.00 -8.37 2.68
C GLU A 61 -4.69 -6.86 2.52
N PRO A 62 -3.51 -6.40 2.92
CA PRO A 62 -3.16 -5.00 2.78
C PRO A 62 -3.11 -4.69 1.27
N VAL A 63 -4.01 -3.82 0.83
CA VAL A 63 -4.05 -3.34 -0.56
C VAL A 63 -3.26 -2.05 -0.63
N CYS A 64 -2.32 -1.93 -1.57
CA CYS A 64 -1.67 -0.66 -1.77
C CYS A 64 -2.65 0.35 -2.39
N THR A 65 -2.82 1.47 -1.70
CA THR A 65 -3.61 2.63 -2.13
C THR A 65 -2.76 3.85 -2.46
N LYS A 66 -1.46 3.82 -2.14
CA LYS A 66 -0.51 4.89 -2.42
C LYS A 66 -0.34 5.11 -3.93
N LYS A 67 -0.52 6.36 -4.34
CA LYS A 67 -0.27 6.80 -5.70
C LYS A 67 1.23 7.03 -5.89
N CYS A 68 1.84 6.25 -6.78
CA CYS A 68 3.25 6.37 -7.13
C CYS A 68 3.47 7.26 -8.37
N PRO A 69 4.66 7.86 -8.53
CA PRO A 69 5.03 8.56 -9.76
C PRO A 69 5.05 7.60 -10.95
N LYS A 70 5.12 8.16 -12.17
CA LYS A 70 5.22 7.36 -13.39
C LYS A 70 6.45 6.44 -13.29
N ASN A 71 6.28 5.19 -13.72
CA ASN A 71 7.33 4.16 -13.77
C ASN A 71 7.73 3.52 -12.43
N GLU A 72 6.92 3.72 -11.39
CA GLU A 72 7.07 3.00 -10.12
C GLU A 72 5.83 2.16 -9.82
N LYS A 73 6.06 1.03 -9.15
CA LYS A 73 5.00 0.17 -8.64
C LYS A 73 4.91 0.35 -7.13
N CYS A 74 3.69 0.43 -6.62
CA CYS A 74 3.52 0.43 -5.18
C CYS A 74 3.77 -0.96 -4.60
N GLN A 75 4.46 -0.99 -3.48
CA GLN A 75 4.73 -2.17 -2.66
C GLN A 75 4.39 -1.88 -1.20
N ILE A 76 4.16 -2.94 -0.44
CA ILE A 76 3.87 -2.89 0.99
C ILE A 76 5.01 -3.59 1.71
N ASP A 77 5.59 -2.92 2.70
CA ASP A 77 6.58 -3.53 3.56
C ASP A 77 5.89 -4.54 4.49
N SER A 78 6.37 -5.78 4.50
CA SER A 78 5.76 -6.85 5.29
C SER A 78 6.04 -6.74 6.78
N ALA A 79 7.01 -5.92 7.21
CA ALA A 79 7.37 -5.74 8.62
C ALA A 79 6.45 -4.74 9.33
N ASP A 80 6.08 -3.65 8.65
CA ASP A 80 5.35 -2.53 9.27
C ASP A 80 4.10 -2.08 8.48
N ASN A 81 3.75 -2.78 7.39
CA ASN A 81 2.66 -2.44 6.47
C ASN A 81 2.79 -1.03 5.85
N SER A 82 3.97 -0.40 5.88
CA SER A 82 4.18 0.87 5.20
C SER A 82 4.16 0.69 3.69
N GLN A 83 3.57 1.67 3.00
CA GLN A 83 3.47 1.66 1.55
C GLN A 83 4.58 2.51 0.94
N TYR A 84 5.33 1.93 -0.01
CA TYR A 84 6.42 2.61 -0.70
C TYR A 84 6.34 2.38 -2.21
N CYS A 85 7.03 3.24 -2.95
CA CYS A 85 7.08 3.16 -4.41
C CYS A 85 8.44 2.61 -4.82
N LEU A 86 8.43 1.58 -5.66
CA LEU A 86 9.63 0.88 -6.10
C LEU A 86 9.69 0.88 -7.63
N SER A 87 10.83 1.30 -8.17
CA SER A 87 11.09 1.16 -9.60
C SER A 87 11.31 -0.31 -9.97
N PRO A 88 10.70 -0.82 -11.06
CA PRO A 88 10.99 -2.16 -11.58
C PRO A 88 12.48 -2.40 -11.85
N CYS A 89 13.22 -1.34 -12.21
CA CYS A 89 14.66 -1.43 -12.48
C CYS A 89 15.52 -1.46 -11.20
N ALA A 90 14.96 -1.20 -10.01
CA ALA A 90 15.72 -1.25 -8.77
C ALA A 90 16.13 -2.68 -8.38
N THR A 91 15.41 -3.69 -8.87
CA THR A 91 15.66 -5.11 -8.55
C THR A 91 16.26 -5.90 -9.72
N VAL A 92 16.30 -5.32 -10.93
CA VAL A 92 16.79 -5.99 -12.14
C VAL A 92 18.24 -5.64 -12.41
N ARG A 93 19.08 -6.67 -12.55
CA ARG A 93 20.47 -6.54 -13.02
C ARG A 93 20.56 -6.99 -14.47
N CYS A 94 20.88 -6.05 -15.37
CA CYS A 94 21.13 -6.37 -16.77
C CYS A 94 22.58 -6.83 -16.98
N MET A 95 22.80 -7.63 -18.02
CA MET A 95 24.14 -8.05 -18.45
C MET A 95 24.93 -6.85 -19.00
N SER A 96 26.26 -6.96 -19.04
CA SER A 96 27.14 -5.94 -19.64
C SER A 96 26.70 -5.57 -21.06
N GLY A 97 26.70 -4.28 -21.38
CA GLY A 97 26.21 -3.74 -22.66
C GLY A 97 24.70 -3.58 -22.74
N TYR A 98 23.95 -3.79 -21.65
CA TYR A 98 22.52 -3.54 -21.55
C TYR A 98 22.20 -2.60 -20.38
N THR A 99 21.24 -1.70 -20.57
CA THR A 99 20.69 -0.83 -19.52
C THR A 99 19.24 -1.20 -19.23
N CYS A 100 18.85 -1.21 -17.96
CA CYS A 100 17.45 -1.38 -17.57
C CYS A 100 16.65 -0.13 -17.91
N GLN A 101 15.57 -0.31 -18.66
CA GLN A 101 14.58 0.72 -18.93
C GLN A 101 13.23 0.27 -18.40
N VAL A 102 12.48 1.22 -17.82
CA VAL A 102 11.10 0.96 -17.39
C VAL A 102 10.17 1.22 -18.56
N GLU A 103 9.36 0.23 -18.93
CA GLU A 103 8.36 0.34 -19.98
C GLU A 103 6.95 0.26 -19.42
N GLN A 104 6.05 1.02 -20.05
CA GLN A 104 4.62 0.98 -19.75
C GLN A 104 3.95 0.03 -20.75
N VAL A 105 3.36 -1.05 -20.23
CA VAL A 105 2.73 -2.08 -21.05
C VAL A 105 1.24 -1.83 -21.22
N GLN A 106 0.67 -2.37 -22.29
CA GLN A 106 -0.77 -2.45 -22.47
C GLN A 106 -1.29 -3.73 -21.80
N CYS A 107 -2.28 -3.59 -20.95
CA CYS A 107 -2.91 -4.67 -20.20
C CYS A 107 -4.43 -4.58 -20.33
N ILE A 108 -5.13 -5.67 -20.03
CA ILE A 108 -6.59 -5.75 -20.22
C ILE A 108 -7.33 -4.78 -19.28
N ARG A 109 -6.79 -4.50 -18.09
CA ARG A 109 -7.39 -3.63 -17.07
C ARG A 109 -6.39 -2.62 -16.55
N ALA A 110 -6.65 -1.33 -16.77
CA ALA A 110 -5.84 -0.24 -16.25
C ALA A 110 -6.04 -0.06 -14.72
N PRO A 111 -5.02 0.47 -14.00
CA PRO A 111 -3.72 0.92 -14.49
C PRO A 111 -2.76 -0.25 -14.76
N CYS A 112 -2.05 -0.21 -15.89
CA CYS A 112 -1.06 -1.23 -16.20
C CYS A 112 0.23 -1.00 -15.41
N PRO A 113 0.72 -2.01 -14.68
CA PRO A 113 1.94 -1.88 -13.91
C PRO A 113 3.14 -1.74 -14.85
N PRO A 114 4.11 -0.87 -14.54
CA PRO A 114 5.33 -0.73 -15.32
C PRO A 114 6.22 -1.98 -15.18
N VAL A 115 6.99 -2.31 -16.21
CA VAL A 115 7.90 -3.47 -16.25
C VAL A 115 9.33 -3.03 -16.53
N ALA A 116 10.30 -3.78 -16.01
CA ALA A 116 11.71 -3.60 -16.33
C ALA A 116 12.11 -4.40 -17.57
N VAL A 117 12.78 -3.73 -18.51
CA VAL A 117 13.28 -4.34 -19.74
C VAL A 117 14.75 -3.97 -19.92
N CYS A 118 15.62 -4.97 -20.05
CA CYS A 118 17.01 -4.75 -20.39
C CYS A 118 17.12 -4.47 -21.89
N LYS A 119 17.57 -3.27 -22.25
CA LYS A 119 17.82 -2.89 -23.64
C LYS A 119 19.30 -2.70 -23.91
N PRO A 120 19.78 -2.99 -25.13
CA PRO A 120 21.16 -2.71 -25.49
C PRO A 120 21.50 -1.25 -25.21
N GLU A 121 22.67 -1.01 -24.65
CA GLU A 121 23.20 0.34 -24.52
C GLU A 121 23.28 0.98 -25.91
N PRO A 122 22.83 2.23 -26.07
CA PRO A 122 23.02 2.92 -27.33
C PRO A 122 24.53 2.98 -27.57
N VAL A 123 24.98 2.42 -28.70
CA VAL A 123 26.35 2.58 -29.16
C VAL A 123 26.61 4.07 -29.23
N LYS A 124 27.37 4.61 -28.28
CA LYS A 124 27.82 6.00 -28.33
C LYS A 124 28.62 6.11 -29.62
N LYS A 125 28.04 6.71 -30.66
CA LYS A 125 28.79 7.12 -31.85
C LYS A 125 29.68 8.30 -31.43
N GLY A 126 30.76 7.95 -30.76
CA GLY A 126 31.83 8.86 -30.35
C GLY A 126 32.99 8.69 -31.31
N TYR A 127 33.12 9.65 -32.21
CA TYR A 127 34.34 10.03 -32.91
C TYR A 127 35.55 9.91 -31.96
N GLY A 128 36.40 8.88 -32.14
CA GLY A 128 37.48 8.62 -31.19
C GLY A 128 38.43 7.46 -31.49
N LEU A 129 38.43 6.88 -32.71
CA LEU A 129 39.50 5.98 -33.17
C LEU A 129 40.57 6.79 -33.92
N ARG A 130 41.28 7.68 -33.21
CA ARG A 130 42.56 8.27 -33.64
C ARG A 130 43.39 8.63 -32.40
N ALA A 131 43.94 7.63 -31.71
CA ALA A 131 45.08 7.79 -30.79
C ALA A 131 45.49 6.42 -30.20
N LEU A 132 45.90 5.47 -31.05
CA LEU A 132 46.75 4.34 -30.65
C LEU A 132 47.71 4.01 -31.80
N ASN A 133 48.47 5.02 -32.24
CA ASN A 133 49.67 4.83 -33.06
C ASN A 133 50.53 6.10 -32.91
N GLU A 134 51.11 6.26 -31.72
CA GLU A 134 52.36 6.99 -31.50
C GLU A 134 52.79 6.72 -30.06
N GLN A 135 53.58 5.66 -29.90
CA GLN A 135 54.64 5.52 -28.91
C GLN A 135 55.44 4.26 -29.25
N GLU A 136 56.54 4.54 -29.96
CA GLU A 136 57.85 3.84 -30.04
C GLU A 136 57.90 2.33 -30.32
#